data_AF-A0A3M1X2A4-F1
#
_entry.id   AF-A0A3M1X2A4-F1
#
_cell.length_a   1.000
_cell.length_b   1.000
_cell.length_c   1.000
_cell.angle_alpha   90.00
_cell.angle_beta   90.00
_cell.angle_gamma   90.00
#
_symmetry.space_group_name_H-M   'P 1'
#
loop_
_entity.id
_entity.type
_entity.pdbx_description
1 polymer ?
#
loop_
_entity_poly.entity_id
_entity_poly.type
_entity_poly.pdbx_seq_one_letter_code
_entity_poly.pdbx_strand_id
1 'polypeptide(L)'
;MAKIVSEDLVVRIEKKGQVSVFDLARIFNENPNRVVSVVGTVNEDGTPNTAPMSLFYCPDERTIIAGMTRASRTVENLRRTGRVIIEVLYDGDVGFGIIGRGTVIRDPLECNDATCAVKIEVLGVKRDTSPAQIITAGVRITPRSERAIEYEKAVMEELKGLS
;
A
#
# COMPACT_ATOMS: atom_id res chain seq x y z
N MET A 1 8.98 5.55 -18.58
CA MET A 1 8.21 6.80 -18.38
C MET A 1 6.95 6.41 -17.64
N ALA A 2 6.70 6.99 -16.47
CA ALA A 2 5.56 6.62 -15.62
C ALA A 2 4.24 6.98 -16.32
N LYS A 3 3.38 5.99 -16.53
CA LYS A 3 2.05 6.15 -17.14
C LYS A 3 1.03 5.39 -16.29
N ILE A 4 -0.16 5.95 -16.10
CA ILE A 4 -1.31 5.22 -15.54
C ILE A 4 -1.69 4.11 -16.53
N VAL A 5 -1.72 2.89 -16.03
CA VAL A 5 -1.96 1.65 -16.80
C VAL A 5 -3.16 0.85 -16.31
N SER A 6 -3.72 1.20 -15.14
CA SER A 6 -4.99 0.68 -14.64
C SER A 6 -5.72 1.73 -13.79
N GLU A 7 -7.03 1.57 -13.66
CA GLU A 7 -7.88 2.32 -12.71
C GLU A 7 -8.05 1.58 -11.37
N ASP A 8 -7.61 0.32 -11.31
CA ASP A 8 -7.75 -0.59 -10.17
C ASP A 8 -6.44 -1.36 -9.91
N LEU A 9 -6.45 -2.22 -8.90
CA LEU A 9 -5.30 -3.02 -8.46
C LEU A 9 -4.97 -4.20 -9.38
N VAL A 10 -5.70 -4.42 -10.48
CA VAL A 10 -5.42 -5.48 -11.45
C VAL A 10 -4.89 -4.89 -12.74
N VAL A 11 -3.57 -4.87 -12.85
CA VAL A 11 -2.88 -4.29 -14.02
C VAL A 11 -2.73 -5.33 -15.12
N ARG A 12 -3.27 -5.03 -16.30
CA ARG A 12 -3.11 -5.85 -17.51
C ARG A 12 -2.19 -5.14 -18.50
N ILE A 13 -1.08 -5.78 -18.86
CA ILE A 13 -0.07 -5.21 -19.76
C ILE A 13 0.05 -6.12 -20.97
N GLU A 14 -0.25 -5.58 -22.15
CA GLU A 14 0.00 -6.25 -23.41
C GLU A 14 1.36 -5.87 -23.99
N LYS A 15 2.15 -6.87 -24.35
CA LYS A 15 3.44 -6.69 -25.05
C LYS A 15 3.63 -7.81 -26.07
N LYS A 16 3.74 -7.44 -27.34
CA LYS A 16 3.97 -8.38 -28.46
C LYS A 16 2.95 -9.55 -28.49
N GLY A 17 1.67 -9.25 -28.24
CA GLY A 17 0.59 -10.24 -28.22
C GLY A 17 0.55 -11.15 -26.99
N GLN A 18 1.41 -10.92 -25.99
CA GLN A 18 1.31 -11.55 -24.68
C GLN A 18 0.70 -10.58 -23.68
N VAL A 19 -0.25 -11.06 -22.89
CA VAL A 19 -0.86 -10.30 -21.79
C VAL A 19 -0.27 -10.79 -20.48
N SER A 20 0.39 -9.89 -19.75
CA SER A 20 0.79 -10.10 -18.36
C SER A 20 -0.24 -9.47 -17.44
N VAL A 21 -0.66 -10.20 -16.40
CA VAL A 21 -1.60 -9.73 -15.39
C VAL A 21 -0.87 -9.63 -14.05
N PHE A 22 -0.95 -8.46 -13.42
CA PHE A 22 -0.39 -8.20 -12.10
C PHE A 22 -1.55 -7.86 -11.16
N ASP A 23 -1.83 -8.74 -10.21
CA ASP A 23 -2.88 -8.56 -9.22
C ASP A 23 -2.28 -8.07 -7.91
N LEU A 24 -2.28 -6.75 -7.72
CA LEU A 24 -1.66 -6.11 -6.56
C LEU A 24 -2.45 -6.37 -5.28
N ALA A 25 -3.79 -6.49 -5.38
CA ALA A 25 -4.65 -6.82 -4.25
C ALA A 25 -4.30 -8.21 -3.71
N ARG A 26 -4.17 -9.19 -4.60
CA ARG A 26 -3.72 -10.54 -4.26
C ARG A 26 -2.32 -10.55 -3.66
N ILE A 27 -1.36 -9.82 -4.24
CA ILE A 27 0.01 -9.72 -3.71
C ILE A 27 -0.01 -9.26 -2.24
N PHE A 28 -0.75 -8.20 -1.92
CA PHE A 28 -0.86 -7.73 -0.53
C PHE A 28 -1.57 -8.74 0.38
N ASN A 29 -2.68 -9.32 -0.07
CA ASN A 29 -3.50 -10.22 0.75
C ASN A 29 -2.84 -11.58 1.03
N GLU A 30 -2.10 -12.14 0.07
CA GLU A 30 -1.36 -13.40 0.22
C GLU A 30 -0.06 -13.21 1.02
N ASN A 31 0.44 -11.98 1.11
CA ASN A 31 1.69 -11.63 1.81
C ASN A 31 1.44 -10.53 2.88
N PRO A 32 0.51 -10.75 3.82
CA PRO A 32 0.08 -9.70 4.74
C PRO A 32 1.25 -9.23 5.59
N ASN A 33 1.47 -7.92 5.60
CA ASN A 33 2.59 -7.31 6.30
C ASN A 33 3.98 -7.81 5.88
N ARG A 34 4.13 -8.32 4.65
CA ARG A 34 5.43 -8.76 4.09
C ARG A 34 5.83 -8.02 2.80
N VAL A 35 4.90 -7.32 2.17
CA VAL A 35 5.17 -6.45 1.00
C VAL A 35 5.42 -5.04 1.48
N VAL A 36 6.69 -4.68 1.68
CA VAL A 36 7.06 -3.30 2.04
C VAL A 36 6.89 -2.40 0.82
N SER A 37 6.02 -1.42 0.96
CA SER A 37 5.77 -0.38 -0.04
C SER A 37 6.16 0.98 0.52
N VAL A 38 6.52 1.92 -0.35
CA VAL A 38 6.83 3.29 0.05
C VAL A 38 5.57 4.14 -0.12
N VAL A 39 5.01 4.60 1.00
CA VAL A 39 3.84 5.48 1.02
C VAL A 39 4.30 6.92 0.95
N GLY A 40 3.95 7.60 -0.13
CA GLY A 40 4.19 9.02 -0.36
C GLY A 40 2.97 9.87 -0.04
N THR A 41 3.18 10.95 0.68
CA THR A 41 2.21 12.03 0.97
C THR A 41 2.89 13.38 0.81
N VAL A 42 2.14 14.47 0.90
CA VAL A 42 2.66 15.84 0.76
C VAL A 42 2.45 16.56 2.07
N ASN A 43 3.49 17.20 2.62
CA ASN A 43 3.44 18.02 3.82
C ASN A 43 2.66 19.33 3.58
N GLU A 44 2.44 20.11 4.64
CA GLU A 44 1.74 21.38 4.54
C GLU A 44 2.51 22.42 3.71
N ASP A 45 3.85 22.43 3.85
CA ASP A 45 4.76 23.28 3.08
C ASP A 45 4.97 22.83 1.62
N GLY A 46 4.29 21.76 1.20
CA GLY A 46 4.40 21.19 -0.14
C GLY A 46 5.58 20.21 -0.32
N THR A 47 6.41 19.99 0.69
CA THR A 47 7.51 19.01 0.61
C THR A 47 6.99 17.57 0.59
N PRO A 48 7.68 16.63 -0.08
CA PRO A 48 7.29 15.22 -0.05
C PRO A 48 7.59 14.59 1.31
N ASN A 49 6.70 13.70 1.74
CA ASN A 49 6.91 12.82 2.89
C ASN A 49 6.74 11.36 2.44
N THR A 50 7.75 10.53 2.72
CA THR A 50 7.73 9.09 2.37
C THR A 50 7.92 8.24 3.61
N ALA A 51 7.16 7.15 3.72
CA ALA A 51 7.28 6.20 4.81
C ALA A 51 7.13 4.75 4.31
N PRO A 52 8.04 3.83 4.67
CA PRO A 52 7.85 2.41 4.37
C PRO A 52 6.71 1.84 5.21
N MET A 53 5.77 1.13 4.57
CA MET A 53 4.61 0.51 5.22
C MET A 53 4.28 -0.82 4.54
N SER A 54 3.66 -1.74 5.29
CA SER A 54 3.31 -3.08 4.80
C SER A 54 1.97 -3.61 5.32
N LEU A 55 1.34 -2.93 6.29
CA LEU A 55 0.04 -3.32 6.86
C LEU A 55 -1.09 -2.91 5.91
N PHE A 56 -1.26 -3.66 4.82
CA PHE A 56 -2.30 -3.46 3.82
C PHE A 56 -3.21 -4.67 3.72
N TYR A 57 -4.51 -4.42 3.60
CA TYR A 57 -5.53 -5.38 3.23
C TYR A 57 -6.37 -4.81 2.09
N CYS A 58 -6.64 -5.60 1.06
CA CYS A 58 -7.44 -5.17 -0.09
C CYS A 58 -8.74 -5.99 -0.14
N PRO A 59 -9.88 -5.46 0.31
CA PRO A 59 -11.15 -6.21 0.25
C PRO A 59 -11.69 -6.38 -1.17
N ASP A 60 -11.29 -5.47 -2.08
CA ASP A 60 -11.65 -5.49 -3.49
C ASP A 60 -10.50 -4.87 -4.33
N GLU A 61 -10.70 -4.77 -5.64
CA GLU A 61 -9.69 -4.25 -6.58
C GLU A 61 -9.53 -2.72 -6.51
N ARG A 62 -10.35 -1.98 -5.75
CA ARG A 62 -10.38 -0.51 -5.71
C ARG A 62 -10.18 0.09 -4.33
N THR A 63 -10.00 -0.74 -3.32
CA THR A 63 -9.89 -0.32 -1.93
C THR A 63 -8.68 -0.95 -1.27
N ILE A 64 -7.92 -0.14 -0.53
CA ILE A 64 -6.91 -0.61 0.41
C ILE A 64 -7.29 -0.13 1.81
N ILE A 65 -7.37 -1.04 2.77
CA ILE A 65 -7.45 -0.74 4.20
C ILE A 65 -6.05 -0.87 4.78
N ALA A 66 -5.50 0.23 5.29
CA ALA A 66 -4.13 0.32 5.76
C ALA A 66 -4.06 0.61 7.27
N GLY A 67 -3.22 -0.11 7.99
CA GLY A 67 -2.85 0.19 9.37
C GLY A 67 -1.70 1.19 9.42
N MET A 68 -1.89 2.32 10.10
CA MET A 68 -0.86 3.37 10.20
C MET A 68 -0.72 3.88 11.64
N THR A 69 0.49 4.27 12.04
CA THR A 69 0.71 4.92 13.33
C THR A 69 0.05 6.29 13.35
N ARG A 70 -0.80 6.54 14.36
CA ARG A 70 -1.61 7.76 14.51
C ARG A 70 -0.78 9.03 14.53
N ALA A 71 0.34 8.99 15.25
CA ALA A 71 1.27 10.12 15.40
C ALA A 71 2.18 10.35 14.17
N SER A 72 1.99 9.62 13.07
CA SER A 72 2.83 9.77 11.89
C SER A 72 2.46 11.00 11.07
N ARG A 73 3.48 11.63 10.47
CA ARG A 73 3.31 12.69 9.47
C ARG A 73 2.43 12.25 8.30
N THR A 74 2.50 10.97 7.92
CA THR A 74 1.66 10.38 6.88
C THR A 74 0.17 10.48 7.23
N VAL A 75 -0.24 10.11 8.45
CA VAL A 75 -1.63 10.21 8.90
C VAL A 75 -2.09 11.67 8.98
N GLU A 76 -1.23 12.57 9.49
CA GLU A 76 -1.51 14.01 9.51
C GLU A 76 -1.78 14.55 8.08
N ASN A 77 -0.94 14.21 7.11
CA ASN A 77 -1.11 14.62 5.72
C ASN A 77 -2.36 14.04 5.06
N LEU A 78 -2.70 12.79 5.38
CA LEU A 78 -3.92 12.13 4.92
C LEU A 78 -5.17 12.81 5.47
N ARG A 79 -5.19 13.18 6.76
CA ARG A 79 -6.30 13.94 7.34
C ARG A 79 -6.52 15.28 6.66
N ARG A 80 -5.44 15.96 6.25
CA ARG A 80 -5.50 17.28 5.62
C ARG A 80 -5.91 17.22 4.14
N THR A 81 -5.35 16.29 3.36
CA THR A 81 -5.53 16.31 1.88
C THR A 81 -6.14 15.05 1.30
N GLY A 82 -6.03 13.94 2.03
CA GLY A 82 -6.28 12.58 1.56
C GLY A 82 -5.35 12.10 0.45
N ARG A 83 -4.43 12.92 -0.08
CA ARG A 83 -3.62 12.54 -1.25
C ARG A 83 -2.52 11.57 -0.84
N VAL A 84 -2.46 10.43 -1.51
CA VAL A 84 -1.46 9.39 -1.25
C VAL A 84 -1.03 8.71 -2.55
N ILE A 85 0.23 8.28 -2.56
CA ILE A 85 0.74 7.31 -3.53
C ILE A 85 1.44 6.18 -2.80
N ILE A 86 1.31 4.95 -3.27
CA ILE A 86 1.96 3.77 -2.69
C ILE A 86 2.82 3.13 -3.77
N GLU A 87 4.14 3.19 -3.62
CA GLU A 87 5.07 2.51 -4.51
C GLU A 87 5.32 1.09 -4.03
N VAL A 88 4.94 0.10 -4.83
CA VAL A 88 5.20 -1.32 -4.58
C VAL A 88 6.31 -1.83 -5.50
N LEU A 89 7.36 -2.37 -4.89
CA LEU A 89 8.43 -3.10 -5.55
C LEU A 89 8.40 -4.54 -5.03
N TYR A 90 8.16 -5.51 -5.91
CA TYR A 90 8.00 -6.91 -5.54
C TYR A 90 8.60 -7.84 -6.59
N ASP A 91 8.65 -9.15 -6.29
CA ASP A 91 9.11 -10.14 -7.27
C ASP A 91 8.22 -10.18 -8.53
N GLY A 92 8.72 -10.79 -9.59
CA GLY A 92 7.97 -10.92 -10.85
C GLY A 92 7.87 -9.63 -11.68
N ASP A 93 8.86 -8.73 -11.59
CA ASP A 93 8.86 -7.42 -12.27
C ASP A 93 7.69 -6.50 -11.84
N VAL A 94 7.29 -6.58 -10.57
CA VAL A 94 6.28 -5.71 -9.97
C VAL A 94 6.95 -4.40 -9.55
N GLY A 95 6.67 -3.34 -10.30
CA GLY A 95 7.07 -1.97 -10.00
C GLY A 95 5.96 -1.01 -10.38
N PHE A 96 5.10 -0.70 -9.40
CA PHE A 96 3.89 0.09 -9.62
C PHE A 96 3.69 1.13 -8.53
N GLY A 97 3.23 2.32 -8.91
CA GLY A 97 2.71 3.32 -7.99
C GLY A 97 1.19 3.33 -7.99
N ILE A 98 0.57 3.09 -6.84
CA ILE A 98 -0.88 3.14 -6.65
C ILE A 98 -1.24 4.55 -6.18
N ILE A 99 -1.97 5.30 -7.00
CA ILE A 99 -2.46 6.64 -6.69
C ILE A 99 -3.81 6.48 -6.01
N GLY A 100 -4.02 7.18 -4.90
CA GLY A 100 -5.28 7.05 -4.17
C GLY A 100 -5.66 8.25 -3.32
N ARG A 101 -6.83 8.12 -2.69
CA ARG A 101 -7.36 9.05 -1.68
C ARG A 101 -7.60 8.31 -0.36
N GLY A 102 -6.81 8.62 0.65
CA GLY A 102 -6.93 8.05 2.00
C GLY A 102 -7.86 8.85 2.91
N THR A 103 -8.66 8.14 3.68
CA THR A 103 -9.53 8.66 4.75
C THR A 103 -9.34 7.81 5.99
N VAL A 104 -9.13 8.43 7.16
CA VAL A 104 -9.07 7.71 8.42
C VAL A 104 -10.48 7.23 8.79
N ILE A 105 -10.68 5.92 8.92
CA ILE A 105 -11.99 5.31 9.19
C ILE A 105 -12.12 4.73 10.61
N ARG A 106 -11.00 4.58 11.33
CA ARG A 106 -10.93 4.13 12.72
C ARG A 106 -9.71 4.74 13.39
N ASP A 107 -9.88 5.47 14.49
CA ASP A 107 -8.78 6.09 15.25
C ASP A 107 -9.19 6.26 16.73
N PRO A 108 -8.60 5.49 17.68
CA PRO A 108 -7.63 4.40 17.46
C PRO A 108 -8.30 3.11 16.96
N LEU A 109 -7.48 2.14 16.55
CA LEU A 109 -7.87 0.72 16.45
C LEU A 109 -8.20 0.18 17.85
N GLU A 110 -9.14 -0.76 17.93
CA GLU A 110 -9.53 -1.42 19.18
C GLU A 110 -8.39 -2.29 19.74
N CYS A 111 -7.61 -2.95 18.88
CA CYS A 111 -6.49 -3.78 19.31
C CYS A 111 -5.23 -2.97 19.70
N ASN A 112 -5.15 -1.68 19.32
CA ASN A 112 -3.96 -0.87 19.56
C ASN A 112 -4.20 0.66 19.52
N ASP A 113 -4.01 1.32 20.66
CA ASP A 113 -4.16 2.77 20.81
C ASP A 113 -3.19 3.62 19.97
N ALA A 114 -2.08 3.07 19.47
CA ALA A 114 -1.10 3.82 18.68
C ALA A 114 -1.36 3.76 17.16
N THR A 115 -2.31 2.93 16.73
CA THR A 115 -2.58 2.65 15.31
C THR A 115 -3.99 3.08 14.94
N CYS A 116 -4.18 3.51 13.69
CA CYS A 116 -5.47 3.81 13.08
C CYS A 116 -5.64 3.02 11.78
N ALA A 117 -6.89 2.84 11.33
CA ALA A 117 -7.19 2.36 9.98
C ALA A 117 -7.43 3.54 9.03
N VAL A 118 -6.81 3.46 7.85
CA VAL A 118 -7.04 4.36 6.73
C VAL A 118 -7.62 3.56 5.58
N LYS A 119 -8.81 3.95 5.09
CA LYS A 119 -9.35 3.48 3.81
C LYS A 119 -8.78 4.32 2.69
N ILE A 120 -8.20 3.68 1.69
CA ILE A 120 -7.62 4.31 0.51
C ILE A 120 -8.42 3.86 -0.69
N GLU A 121 -9.12 4.81 -1.31
CA GLU A 121 -9.74 4.63 -2.62
C GLU A 121 -8.65 4.69 -3.69
N VAL A 122 -8.58 3.66 -4.54
CA VAL A 122 -7.64 3.59 -5.66
C VAL A 122 -8.18 4.44 -6.81
N LEU A 123 -7.38 5.39 -7.26
CA LEU A 123 -7.69 6.30 -8.37
C LEU A 123 -6.94 5.92 -9.65
N GLY A 124 -5.92 5.08 -9.53
CA GLY A 124 -5.20 4.52 -10.66
C GLY A 124 -3.85 3.95 -10.26
N VAL A 125 -3.28 3.16 -11.16
CA VAL A 125 -1.99 2.51 -10.97
C VAL A 125 -1.05 2.93 -12.08
N LYS A 126 0.09 3.53 -11.73
CA LYS A 126 1.18 3.84 -12.65
C LYS A 126 2.18 2.69 -12.73
N ARG A 127 2.75 2.48 -13.91
CA ARG A 127 3.87 1.56 -14.13
C ARG A 127 5.19 2.29 -14.04
N ASP A 128 6.08 1.82 -13.18
CA ASP A 128 7.39 2.43 -12.93
C ASP A 128 8.57 1.52 -13.27
N THR A 129 8.29 0.34 -13.82
CA THR A 129 9.35 -0.55 -14.30
C THR A 129 10.13 0.05 -15.47
N SER A 130 11.41 -0.31 -15.53
CA SER A 130 12.33 0.10 -16.59
C SER A 130 12.16 -0.82 -17.81
N PRO A 131 12.30 -0.33 -19.05
CA PRO A 131 12.39 -1.20 -20.21
C PRO A 131 13.72 -2.00 -20.26
N ALA A 132 14.73 -1.58 -19.50
CA ALA A 132 16.08 -2.14 -19.54
C ALA A 132 16.40 -3.09 -18.36
N GLN A 133 15.59 -3.07 -17.31
CA GLN A 133 15.83 -3.83 -16.09
C GLN A 133 14.51 -4.38 -15.57
N ILE A 134 14.57 -5.58 -14.98
CA ILE A 134 13.45 -6.20 -14.29
C ILE A 134 13.68 -6.19 -12.79
N ILE A 135 12.61 -6.07 -12.03
CA ILE A 135 12.66 -6.25 -10.58
C ILE A 135 12.64 -7.75 -10.28
N THR A 136 13.72 -8.25 -9.66
CA THR A 136 13.86 -9.67 -9.31
C THR A 136 13.46 -9.97 -7.87
N ALA A 137 13.43 -8.97 -6.98
CA ALA A 137 12.97 -9.09 -5.62
C ALA A 137 12.62 -7.72 -5.01
N GLY A 138 11.62 -7.69 -4.13
CA GLY A 138 11.31 -6.56 -3.26
C GLY A 138 12.08 -6.57 -1.94
N VAL A 139 11.81 -5.58 -1.08
CA VAL A 139 12.36 -5.52 0.29
C VAL A 139 11.75 -6.63 1.14
N ARG A 140 12.59 -7.33 1.92
CA ARG A 140 12.18 -8.40 2.84
C ARG A 140 12.27 -7.92 4.29
N ILE A 141 11.28 -8.26 5.10
CA ILE A 141 11.21 -7.92 6.52
C ILE A 141 10.82 -9.12 7.37
N THR A 142 11.20 -9.08 8.64
CA THR A 142 10.81 -10.05 9.66
C THR A 142 10.45 -9.32 10.96
N PRO A 143 9.47 -9.80 11.74
CA PRO A 143 9.16 -9.26 13.06
C PRO A 143 10.37 -9.36 13.99
N ARG A 144 10.51 -8.39 14.89
CA ARG A 144 11.63 -8.34 15.86
C ARG A 144 11.38 -9.14 17.13
N SER A 145 10.15 -9.59 17.37
CA SER A 145 9.75 -10.32 18.57
C SER A 145 8.39 -11.01 18.39
N GLU A 146 8.04 -11.93 19.29
CA GLU A 146 6.72 -12.57 19.35
C GLU A 146 5.60 -11.53 19.54
N ARG A 147 5.83 -10.53 20.40
CA ARG A 147 4.91 -9.40 20.57
C ARG A 147 4.64 -8.66 19.27
N ALA A 148 5.64 -8.50 18.41
CA ALA A 148 5.45 -7.89 17.09
C ALA A 148 4.58 -8.80 16.18
N ILE A 149 4.76 -10.12 16.24
CA ILE A 149 3.93 -11.08 15.50
C ILE A 149 2.46 -10.99 15.97
N GLU A 150 2.23 -10.96 17.28
CA GLU A 150 0.88 -10.83 17.86
C GLU A 150 0.22 -9.51 17.47
N TYR A 151 0.97 -8.41 17.55
CA TYR A 151 0.51 -7.10 17.10
C TYR A 151 0.11 -7.11 15.63
N GLU A 152 0.96 -7.66 14.75
CA GLU A 152 0.68 -7.74 13.31
C GLU A 152 -0.59 -8.55 13.03
N LYS A 153 -0.79 -9.68 13.73
CA LYS A 153 -2.00 -10.50 13.61
C LYS A 153 -3.25 -9.76 14.04
N ALA A 154 -3.24 -9.16 15.22
CA ALA A 154 -4.39 -8.46 15.78
C ALA A 154 -4.82 -7.26 14.91
N VAL A 155 -3.84 -6.46 14.45
CA VAL A 155 -4.13 -5.36 13.53
C VAL A 155 -4.71 -5.90 12.22
N MET A 156 -4.11 -6.92 11.60
CA MET A 156 -4.61 -7.45 10.34
C MET A 156 -6.01 -8.07 10.44
N GLU A 157 -6.35 -8.70 11.57
CA GLU A 157 -7.71 -9.18 11.84
C GLU A 157 -8.70 -8.02 11.93
N GLU A 158 -8.36 -6.97 12.66
CA GLU A 158 -9.23 -5.79 12.78
C GLU A 158 -9.41 -5.06 11.44
N LEU A 159 -8.33 -4.88 10.65
CA LEU A 159 -8.43 -4.24 9.33
C LEU A 159 -9.38 -5.00 8.39
N LYS A 160 -9.39 -6.34 8.45
CA LYS A 160 -10.32 -7.17 7.68
C LYS A 160 -11.76 -7.04 8.15
N GLY A 161 -11.99 -6.72 9.43
CA GLY A 161 -13.33 -6.47 9.97
C GLY A 161 -13.92 -5.10 9.59
N LEU A 162 -13.13 -4.22 8.97
CA LEU A 162 -13.54 -2.85 8.60
C LEU A 162 -13.90 -2.70 7.12
N SER A 163 -13.86 -3.78 6.33
CA SER A 163 -14.22 -3.79 4.91
C SER A 163 -15.69 -4.06 4.64
#